data_AF-A0A1T4MKX7-F1
#
_entry.id   AF-A0A1T4MKX7-F1
#
_cell.length_a   1.000
_cell.length_b   1.000
_cell.length_c   1.000
_cell.angle_alpha   90.00
_cell.angle_beta   90.00
_cell.angle_gamma   90.00
#
_symmetry.space_group_name_H-M   'P 1'
#
loop_
_entity.id
_entity.type
_entity.pdbx_description
1 polymer ?
#
loop_
_entity_poly.entity_id
_entity_poly.type
_entity_poly.pdbx_seq_one_letter_code
_entity_poly.pdbx_strand_id
1 'polypeptide(L)'
;MSMKRLFIFLLLTLLVALTAAVLFSQGSIDFSQNRREAALCDNCHEMIPNVITWRLSSHQKIGCLNCHRDITLTTFAYRHWRGFFQTPIQGNFIPDQTCRQCHTSRRQLTMPDNLNVPHFLHTTRQVDCVDCHAKIVHRGISKSPLLRQLSFPGEYTEAKLIPLAQRLPSRVQMAECKGCHNGAMASNRCSVCHPQNKGK
;
A
#
# COMPACT_ATOMS: atom_id res chain seq x y z
N MET A 1 -11.97 -2.33 52.21
CA MET A 1 -12.35 -1.53 51.02
C MET A 1 -13.86 -1.26 51.10
N SER A 2 -14.33 -0.01 50.98
CA SER A 2 -15.77 0.28 51.06
C SER A 2 -16.53 -0.48 49.97
N MET A 3 -17.71 -1.02 50.28
CA MET A 3 -18.56 -1.75 49.34
C MET A 3 -18.83 -0.95 48.04
N LYS A 4 -18.91 0.39 48.16
CA LYS A 4 -19.00 1.31 47.01
C LYS A 4 -17.73 1.29 46.13
N ARG A 5 -16.54 1.23 46.74
CA ARG A 5 -15.25 1.16 46.01
C ARG A 5 -15.07 -0.17 45.30
N LEU A 6 -15.49 -1.28 45.92
CA LEU A 6 -15.48 -2.61 45.28
C LEU A 6 -16.44 -2.65 44.07
N PHE A 7 -17.65 -2.10 44.23
CA PHE A 7 -18.64 -2.04 43.16
C PHE A 7 -18.17 -1.16 41.98
N ILE A 8 -17.57 0.00 42.26
CA ILE A 8 -16.95 0.85 41.23
C ILE A 8 -15.80 0.12 40.53
N PHE A 9 -14.96 -0.61 41.26
CA PHE A 9 -13.86 -1.38 40.68
C PHE A 9 -14.37 -2.46 39.73
N LEU A 10 -15.40 -3.22 40.13
CA LEU A 10 -16.03 -4.25 39.29
C LEU A 10 -16.70 -3.67 38.04
N LEU A 11 -17.33 -2.49 38.14
CA LEU A 11 -17.90 -1.79 36.99
C LEU A 11 -16.82 -1.33 36.01
N LEU A 12 -15.70 -0.80 36.51
CA LEU A 12 -14.56 -0.39 35.68
C LEU A 12 -13.90 -1.59 35.00
N THR A 13 -13.71 -2.71 35.71
CA THR A 13 -13.15 -3.93 35.10
C THR A 13 -14.09 -4.51 34.04
N LEU A 14 -15.41 -4.49 34.28
CA LEU A 14 -16.40 -4.91 33.30
C LEU A 14 -16.39 -4.00 32.07
N LEU A 15 -16.33 -2.67 32.25
CA LEU A 15 -16.25 -1.71 31.15
C LEU A 15 -14.99 -1.94 30.29
N VAL A 16 -13.83 -2.14 30.93
CA VAL A 16 -12.57 -2.44 30.23
C VAL A 16 -12.66 -3.78 29.49
N ALA A 17 -13.25 -4.81 30.11
CA ALA A 17 -13.42 -6.11 29.46
C ALA A 17 -14.35 -6.03 28.24
N LEU A 18 -15.46 -5.30 28.34
CA LEU A 18 -16.42 -5.11 27.24
C LEU A 18 -15.80 -4.31 26.10
N THR A 19 -15.09 -3.22 26.39
CA THR A 19 -14.39 -2.44 25.36
C THR A 19 -13.33 -3.27 24.65
N ALA A 20 -12.52 -4.05 25.38
CA ALA A 20 -11.56 -4.97 24.79
C ALA A 20 -12.24 -6.04 23.90
N ALA A 21 -13.36 -6.62 24.35
CA ALA A 21 -14.12 -7.60 23.58
C ALA A 21 -14.68 -7.02 22.28
N VAL A 22 -15.19 -5.77 22.30
CA VAL A 22 -15.67 -5.07 21.11
C VAL A 22 -14.53 -4.81 20.13
N LEU A 23 -13.40 -4.28 20.59
CA LEU A 23 -12.23 -4.02 19.73
C LEU A 23 -11.70 -5.32 19.10
N PHE A 24 -11.63 -6.39 19.86
CA PHE A 24 -11.22 -7.71 19.36
C PHE A 24 -12.19 -8.26 18.31
N SER A 25 -13.51 -8.09 18.54
CA SER A 25 -14.54 -8.53 17.60
C SER A 25 -14.47 -7.75 16.29
N GLN A 26 -14.33 -6.42 16.35
CA GLN A 26 -14.17 -5.58 15.16
C GLN A 26 -12.93 -5.96 14.35
N GLY A 27 -11.76 -6.08 15.00
CA GLY A 27 -10.54 -6.49 14.31
C GLY A 27 -10.64 -7.88 13.66
N SER A 28 -11.37 -8.81 14.28
CA SER A 28 -11.63 -10.14 13.72
C SER A 28 -12.53 -10.09 12.48
N ILE A 29 -13.55 -9.24 12.50
CA ILE A 29 -14.46 -9.03 11.36
C ILE A 29 -13.70 -8.42 10.18
N ASP A 30 -12.94 -7.35 10.40
CA ASP A 30 -12.17 -6.66 9.36
C ASP A 30 -11.13 -7.59 8.72
N PHE A 31 -10.41 -8.37 9.54
CA PHE A 31 -9.48 -9.37 9.04
C PHE A 31 -10.18 -10.42 8.16
N SER A 32 -11.35 -10.89 8.57
CA SER A 32 -12.13 -11.85 7.81
C SER A 32 -12.64 -11.29 6.48
N GLN A 33 -13.07 -10.02 6.46
CA GLN A 33 -13.51 -9.30 5.26
C GLN A 33 -12.35 -9.12 4.29
N ASN A 34 -11.21 -8.63 4.76
CA ASN A 34 -9.99 -8.45 3.97
C ASN A 34 -9.53 -9.76 3.31
N ARG A 35 -9.59 -10.88 4.04
CA ARG A 35 -9.27 -12.21 3.49
C ARG A 35 -10.28 -12.65 2.42
N ARG A 36 -11.58 -12.42 2.64
CA ARG A 36 -12.62 -12.74 1.66
C ARG A 36 -12.48 -11.92 0.38
N GLU A 37 -12.18 -10.63 0.50
CA GLU A 37 -11.88 -9.76 -0.65
C GLU A 37 -10.66 -10.27 -1.41
N ALA A 38 -9.57 -10.60 -0.72
CA ALA A 38 -8.38 -11.14 -1.35
C ALA A 38 -8.68 -12.44 -2.11
N ALA A 39 -9.47 -13.35 -1.52
CA ALA A 39 -9.87 -14.59 -2.18
C ALA A 39 -10.74 -14.34 -3.42
N LEU A 40 -11.64 -13.35 -3.38
CA LEU A 40 -12.46 -12.95 -4.52
C LEU A 40 -11.59 -12.46 -5.69
N CYS A 41 -10.61 -11.59 -5.42
CA CYS A 41 -9.70 -11.05 -6.42
C CYS A 41 -8.72 -12.11 -6.93
N ASP A 42 -8.26 -13.03 -6.09
CA ASP A 42 -7.34 -14.12 -6.46
C ASP A 42 -7.97 -15.13 -7.44
N ASN A 43 -9.31 -15.17 -7.53
CA ASN A 43 -10.00 -15.99 -8.52
C ASN A 43 -9.88 -15.44 -9.95
N CYS A 44 -9.48 -14.18 -10.14
CA CYS A 44 -9.13 -13.65 -11.44
C CYS A 44 -7.65 -13.95 -11.73
N HIS A 45 -7.37 -14.70 -12.80
CA HIS A 45 -5.98 -15.08 -13.12
C HIS A 45 -5.10 -13.86 -13.48
N GLU A 46 -5.69 -12.73 -13.84
CA GLU A 46 -5.00 -11.48 -14.14
C GLU A 46 -4.56 -10.74 -12.89
N MET A 47 -5.22 -11.01 -11.75
CA MET A 47 -4.90 -10.40 -10.46
C MET A 47 -3.72 -11.07 -9.76
N ILE A 48 -3.39 -12.32 -10.13
CA ILE A 48 -2.37 -13.14 -9.45
C ILE A 48 -1.07 -12.35 -9.16
N PRO A 49 -0.45 -11.62 -10.12
CA PRO A 49 0.78 -10.88 -9.81
C PRO A 49 0.58 -9.78 -8.76
N ASN A 50 -0.57 -9.10 -8.79
CA ASN A 50 -0.91 -8.04 -7.85
C ASN A 50 -1.30 -8.58 -6.47
N VAL A 51 -1.97 -9.74 -6.41
CA VAL A 51 -2.29 -10.44 -5.15
C VAL A 51 -1.01 -10.92 -4.47
N ILE A 52 -0.08 -11.53 -5.22
CA ILE A 52 1.20 -11.98 -4.67
C ILE A 52 2.02 -10.81 -4.12
N THR A 53 2.13 -9.71 -4.88
CA THR A 53 2.87 -8.55 -4.39
C THR A 53 2.23 -7.89 -3.18
N TRP A 54 0.89 -7.82 -3.11
CA TRP A 54 0.16 -7.38 -1.93
C TRP A 54 0.43 -8.28 -0.71
N ARG A 55 0.39 -9.61 -0.88
CA ARG A 55 0.75 -10.60 0.16
C ARG A 55 2.18 -10.44 0.67
N LEU A 56 3.09 -9.92 -0.15
CA LEU A 56 4.50 -9.69 0.20
C LEU A 56 4.78 -8.25 0.68
N SER A 57 3.75 -7.43 0.87
CA SER A 57 3.86 -6.02 1.22
C SER A 57 3.62 -5.76 2.71
N SER A 58 3.98 -4.57 3.17
CA SER A 58 3.61 -4.09 4.51
C SER A 58 2.10 -3.93 4.72
N HIS A 59 1.31 -4.00 3.65
CA HIS A 59 -0.14 -3.81 3.66
C HIS A 59 -0.91 -5.13 3.47
N GLN A 60 -0.27 -6.30 3.59
CA GLN A 60 -0.88 -7.62 3.43
C GLN A 60 -2.09 -7.91 4.36
N LYS A 61 -2.32 -7.07 5.38
CA LYS A 61 -3.47 -7.17 6.30
C LYS A 61 -4.60 -6.21 5.97
N ILE A 62 -4.42 -5.35 4.97
CA ILE A 62 -5.38 -4.34 4.52
C ILE A 62 -6.08 -4.88 3.27
N GLY A 63 -7.41 -4.99 3.30
CA GLY A 63 -8.20 -5.50 2.19
C GLY A 63 -8.12 -4.59 0.96
N CYS A 64 -8.30 -5.17 -0.23
CA CYS A 64 -8.15 -4.49 -1.51
C CYS A 64 -9.02 -3.23 -1.60
N LEU A 65 -10.26 -3.31 -1.10
CA LEU A 65 -11.25 -2.22 -1.20
C LEU A 65 -10.95 -1.04 -0.28
N ASN A 66 -10.08 -1.20 0.73
CA ASN A 66 -9.62 -0.06 1.53
C ASN A 66 -8.83 0.94 0.69
N CYS A 67 -8.14 0.47 -0.36
CA CYS A 67 -7.47 1.34 -1.31
C CYS A 67 -8.27 1.52 -2.61
N HIS A 68 -8.80 0.43 -3.15
CA HIS A 68 -9.51 0.40 -4.43
C HIS A 68 -11.02 0.58 -4.25
N ARG A 69 -11.45 1.77 -3.83
CA ARG A 69 -12.85 2.03 -3.43
C ARG A 69 -13.87 2.11 -4.57
N ASP A 70 -13.44 2.45 -5.78
CA ASP A 70 -14.32 2.68 -6.94
C ASP A 70 -14.14 1.60 -8.02
N ILE A 71 -14.19 0.33 -7.61
CA ILE A 71 -14.10 -0.79 -8.53
C ILE A 71 -15.46 -1.46 -8.74
N THR A 72 -15.75 -1.82 -9.99
CA THR A 72 -16.97 -2.54 -10.35
C THR A 72 -16.57 -3.87 -10.99
N LEU A 73 -16.63 -4.95 -10.19
CA LEU A 73 -16.22 -6.29 -10.63
C LEU A 73 -16.99 -6.78 -11.86
N THR A 74 -18.28 -6.44 -11.98
CA THR A 74 -19.09 -6.80 -13.15
C THR A 74 -18.58 -6.14 -14.43
N THR A 75 -18.04 -4.91 -14.36
CA THR A 75 -17.40 -4.25 -15.49
C THR A 75 -16.12 -4.96 -15.90
N PHE A 76 -15.30 -5.40 -14.95
CA PHE A 76 -14.09 -6.18 -15.24
C PHE A 76 -14.43 -7.54 -15.86
N ALA A 77 -15.38 -8.28 -15.27
CA ALA A 77 -15.84 -9.56 -15.79
C ALA A 77 -16.42 -9.44 -17.22
N TYR A 78 -17.23 -8.39 -17.47
CA TYR A 78 -17.76 -8.12 -18.80
C TYR A 78 -16.66 -7.83 -19.82
N ARG A 79 -15.70 -6.96 -19.48
CA ARG A 79 -14.55 -6.64 -20.36
C ARG A 79 -13.71 -7.89 -20.63
N HIS A 80 -13.45 -8.70 -19.60
CA HIS A 80 -12.75 -9.97 -19.71
C HIS A 80 -13.43 -10.89 -20.73
N TRP A 81 -14.71 -11.19 -20.51
CA TRP A 81 -15.47 -12.13 -21.36
C TRP A 81 -15.60 -11.66 -22.81
N ARG A 82 -15.67 -10.35 -23.05
CA ARG A 82 -15.75 -9.77 -24.40
C ARG A 82 -14.39 -9.59 -25.08
N GLY A 83 -13.28 -9.84 -24.37
CA GLY A 83 -11.94 -9.55 -24.89
C GLY A 83 -11.64 -8.05 -25.06
N PHE A 84 -12.41 -7.18 -24.39
CA PHE A 84 -12.33 -5.72 -24.55
C PHE A 84 -11.35 -5.09 -23.54
N PHE A 85 -10.06 -5.44 -23.64
CA PHE A 85 -9.01 -4.85 -22.82
C PHE A 85 -7.63 -5.01 -23.47
N GLN A 86 -6.82 -3.95 -23.47
CA GLN A 86 -5.39 -4.05 -23.83
C GLN A 86 -4.56 -4.57 -22.65
N THR A 87 -4.93 -4.15 -21.45
CA THR A 87 -4.38 -4.64 -20.17
C THR A 87 -5.57 -5.00 -19.28
N PRO A 88 -5.72 -6.26 -18.87
CA PRO A 88 -6.92 -6.69 -18.16
C PRO A 88 -7.12 -5.99 -16.82
N ILE A 89 -6.02 -5.55 -16.20
CA ILE A 89 -6.03 -4.85 -14.91
C ILE A 89 -5.31 -3.53 -15.05
N GLN A 90 -6.07 -2.45 -14.88
CA GLN A 90 -5.54 -1.10 -14.77
C GLN A 90 -5.63 -0.69 -13.30
N GLY A 91 -4.51 -0.23 -12.75
CA GLY A 91 -4.55 0.43 -11.45
C GLY A 91 -5.39 1.69 -11.57
N ASN A 92 -6.40 1.83 -10.71
CA ASN A 92 -7.08 3.10 -10.54
C ASN A 92 -6.17 4.06 -9.75
N PHE A 93 -6.42 5.36 -9.94
CA PHE A 93 -5.77 6.39 -9.13
C PHE A 93 -6.17 6.20 -7.66
N ILE A 94 -5.18 6.23 -6.76
CA ILE A 94 -5.40 6.14 -5.33
C ILE A 94 -5.21 7.54 -4.75
N PRO A 95 -6.29 8.24 -4.37
CA PRO A 95 -6.17 9.59 -3.85
C PRO A 95 -5.51 9.55 -2.47
N ASP A 96 -4.80 10.63 -2.18
CA ASP A 96 -4.07 10.87 -0.95
C ASP A 96 -4.87 10.65 0.34
N GLN A 97 -6.17 10.97 0.32
CA GLN A 97 -7.06 10.77 1.46
C GLN A 97 -7.13 9.28 1.87
N THR A 98 -7.00 8.36 0.93
CA THR A 98 -6.96 6.92 1.21
C THR A 98 -5.80 6.57 2.14
N CYS A 99 -4.61 7.09 1.87
CA CYS A 99 -3.44 6.87 2.74
C CYS A 99 -3.62 7.56 4.11
N ARG A 100 -4.23 8.75 4.11
CA ARG A 100 -4.45 9.56 5.33
C ARG A 100 -5.48 9.00 6.30
N GLN A 101 -6.22 7.96 5.93
CA GLN A 101 -7.08 7.23 6.86
C GLN A 101 -6.27 6.55 7.97
N CYS A 102 -5.02 6.17 7.68
CA CYS A 102 -4.17 5.47 8.63
C CYS A 102 -2.80 6.15 8.84
N HIS A 103 -2.35 7.00 7.92
CA HIS A 103 -1.04 7.65 7.96
C HIS A 103 -1.13 9.17 8.12
N THR A 104 -0.17 9.75 8.83
CA THR A 104 -0.02 11.21 8.96
C THR A 104 1.26 11.69 8.28
N SER A 105 1.22 12.86 7.64
CA SER A 105 2.37 13.48 6.95
C SER A 105 3.40 14.10 7.91
N ARG A 106 3.10 14.12 9.21
CA ARG A 106 3.97 14.66 10.27
C ARG A 106 4.91 13.63 10.88
N ARG A 107 4.85 12.37 10.43
CA ARG A 107 5.72 11.31 10.97
C ARG A 107 7.18 11.61 10.60
N GLN A 108 8.00 11.95 11.60
CA GLN A 108 9.46 11.91 11.44
C GLN A 108 9.85 10.44 11.31
N LEU A 109 9.98 9.95 10.08
CA LEU A 109 10.58 8.65 9.82
C LEU A 109 12.09 8.84 9.74
N THR A 110 12.84 7.98 10.42
CA THR A 110 14.27 7.84 10.21
C THR A 110 14.47 7.28 8.81
N MET A 111 14.70 8.16 7.84
CA MET A 111 15.04 7.76 6.48
C MET A 111 16.43 7.11 6.49
N PRO A 112 16.69 6.14 5.58
CA PRO A 112 18.05 5.73 5.29
C PRO A 112 18.93 6.96 5.01
N ASP A 113 20.17 6.93 5.51
CA ASP A 113 21.24 7.87 5.14
C ASP A 113 21.01 9.37 5.47
N ASN A 114 20.19 9.68 6.49
CA ASN A 114 19.89 11.07 6.90
C ASN A 114 19.34 11.94 5.75
N LEU A 115 18.59 11.33 4.82
CA LEU A 115 17.98 12.03 3.70
C LEU A 115 16.95 13.09 4.18
N ASN A 116 17.11 14.33 3.75
CA ASN A 116 16.19 15.42 4.03
C ASN A 116 14.99 15.39 3.08
N VAL A 117 13.87 14.82 3.54
CA VAL A 117 12.60 14.76 2.80
C VAL A 117 11.45 15.32 3.65
N PRO A 118 11.23 16.65 3.64
CA PRO A 118 10.16 17.26 4.41
C PRO A 118 8.80 16.98 3.75
N HIS A 119 8.12 15.92 4.20
CA HIS A 119 6.82 15.49 3.63
C HIS A 119 5.77 16.61 3.62
N PHE A 120 5.73 17.43 4.67
CA PHE A 120 4.83 18.59 4.73
C PHE A 120 4.99 19.52 3.53
N LEU A 121 6.24 19.89 3.19
CA LEU A 121 6.52 20.78 2.06
C LEU A 121 6.04 20.17 0.73
N HIS A 122 6.26 18.87 0.53
CA HIS A 122 5.80 18.16 -0.67
C HIS A 122 4.28 18.17 -0.76
N THR A 123 3.58 17.84 0.34
CA THR A 123 2.11 17.85 0.35
C THR A 123 1.52 19.24 0.14
N THR A 124 2.16 20.31 0.64
CA THR A 124 1.73 21.70 0.37
C THR A 124 1.89 22.09 -1.11
N ARG A 125 2.81 21.43 -1.82
CA ARG A 125 3.01 21.58 -3.27
C ARG A 125 2.18 20.59 -4.09
N GLN A 126 1.15 20.00 -3.49
CA GLN A 126 0.25 19.04 -4.15
C GLN A 126 0.98 17.82 -4.73
N VAL A 127 2.10 17.42 -4.11
CA VAL A 127 2.72 16.12 -4.40
C VAL A 127 1.97 15.07 -3.59
N ASP A 128 1.39 14.10 -4.28
CA ASP A 128 0.61 13.03 -3.68
C ASP A 128 1.54 11.92 -3.13
N CYS A 129 1.05 11.20 -2.12
CA CYS A 129 1.69 10.06 -1.48
C CYS A 129 2.15 9.04 -2.53
N VAL A 130 1.31 8.76 -3.53
CA VAL A 130 1.59 7.76 -4.57
C VAL A 130 2.65 8.22 -5.57
N ASP A 131 2.95 9.52 -5.68
CA ASP A 131 3.99 10.01 -6.58
C ASP A 131 5.37 9.45 -6.20
N CYS A 132 5.59 9.23 -4.90
CA CYS A 132 6.78 8.56 -4.39
C CYS A 132 6.50 7.09 -4.01
N HIS A 133 5.34 6.79 -3.41
CA HIS A 133 5.05 5.50 -2.78
C HIS A 133 4.24 4.50 -3.63
N ALA A 134 4.07 4.74 -4.94
CA ALA A 134 3.30 3.86 -5.84
C ALA A 134 3.71 2.37 -5.82
N LYS A 135 4.93 2.05 -5.38
CA LYS A 135 5.48 0.68 -5.39
C LYS A 135 5.43 -0.05 -4.04
N ILE A 136 4.87 0.56 -2.99
CA ILE A 136 4.81 -0.06 -1.64
C ILE A 136 4.07 -1.40 -1.65
N VAL A 137 2.92 -1.48 -2.34
CA VAL A 137 2.06 -2.68 -2.35
C VAL A 137 2.41 -3.57 -3.53
N HIS A 138 2.30 -3.05 -4.75
CA HIS A 138 2.39 -3.86 -5.96
C HIS A 138 3.79 -3.94 -6.58
N ARG A 139 4.78 -3.21 -6.04
CA ARG A 139 6.18 -3.22 -6.51
C ARG A 139 6.37 -2.94 -8.01
N GLY A 140 5.35 -2.36 -8.67
CA GLY A 140 5.34 -2.15 -10.12
C GLY A 140 5.25 -3.44 -10.96
N ILE A 141 4.81 -4.56 -10.39
CA ILE A 141 4.80 -5.88 -11.04
C ILE A 141 4.13 -5.88 -12.41
N SER A 142 2.95 -5.25 -12.54
CA SER A 142 2.20 -5.21 -13.81
C SER A 142 2.94 -4.49 -14.95
N LYS A 143 3.91 -3.63 -14.64
CA LYS A 143 4.72 -2.91 -15.64
C LYS A 143 6.10 -3.53 -15.84
N SER A 144 6.44 -4.55 -15.04
CA SER A 144 7.76 -5.19 -15.08
C SER A 144 8.03 -5.87 -16.42
N PRO A 145 9.15 -5.57 -17.09
CA PRO A 145 9.59 -6.33 -18.26
C PRO A 145 9.77 -7.82 -17.98
N LEU A 146 10.18 -8.17 -16.75
CA LEU A 146 10.35 -9.57 -16.33
C LEU A 146 9.02 -10.32 -16.30
N LEU A 147 7.92 -9.64 -15.97
CA LEU A 147 6.59 -10.26 -16.02
C LEU A 147 6.18 -10.56 -17.46
N ARG A 148 6.54 -9.68 -18.41
CA ARG A 148 6.24 -9.87 -19.85
C ARG A 148 7.00 -11.02 -20.51
N GLN A 149 8.02 -11.55 -19.85
CA GLN A 149 8.73 -12.76 -20.31
C GLN A 149 7.98 -14.04 -19.94
N LEU A 150 6.97 -13.96 -19.07
CA LEU A 150 6.14 -15.10 -18.69
C LEU A 150 4.91 -15.17 -19.60
N SER A 151 4.60 -16.38 -20.04
CA SER A 151 3.43 -16.72 -20.83
C SER A 151 2.18 -16.68 -19.96
N PHE A 152 1.27 -15.75 -20.26
CA PHE A 152 0.03 -15.60 -19.54
C PHE A 152 -1.08 -16.50 -20.13
N PRO A 153 -1.96 -17.11 -19.31
CA PRO A 153 -1.93 -17.15 -17.84
C PRO A 153 -1.06 -18.28 -17.25
N GLY A 154 -0.62 -19.25 -18.06
CA GLY A 154 -0.05 -20.52 -17.58
C GLY A 154 1.23 -20.41 -16.74
N GLU A 155 2.03 -19.37 -16.92
CA GLU A 155 3.26 -19.16 -16.15
C GLU A 155 3.09 -18.20 -14.96
N TYR A 156 1.89 -17.68 -14.72
CA TYR A 156 1.60 -16.83 -13.57
C TYR A 156 1.33 -17.69 -12.33
N THR A 157 2.38 -18.36 -11.85
CA THR A 157 2.33 -19.21 -10.65
C THR A 157 3.11 -18.57 -9.50
N GLU A 158 2.77 -18.91 -8.25
CA GLU A 158 3.50 -18.42 -7.09
C GLU A 158 5.00 -18.73 -7.16
N ALA A 159 5.37 -19.93 -7.62
CA ALA A 159 6.76 -20.35 -7.77
C ALA A 159 7.59 -19.45 -8.70
N LYS A 160 6.96 -18.88 -9.74
CA LYS A 160 7.62 -17.95 -10.67
C LYS A 160 7.52 -16.50 -10.21
N LEU A 161 6.37 -16.11 -9.65
CA LEU A 161 6.07 -14.71 -9.33
C LEU A 161 6.65 -14.24 -8.00
N ILE A 162 6.79 -15.11 -6.98
CA ILE A 162 7.39 -14.72 -5.70
C ILE A 162 8.86 -14.29 -5.87
N PRO A 163 9.76 -15.08 -6.50
CA PRO A 163 11.14 -14.67 -6.70
C PRO A 163 11.26 -13.40 -7.55
N LEU A 164 10.39 -13.24 -8.56
CA LEU A 164 10.34 -12.05 -9.39
C LEU A 164 9.91 -10.83 -8.56
N ALA A 165 8.83 -10.92 -7.79
CA ALA A 165 8.32 -9.85 -6.94
C ALA A 165 9.34 -9.40 -5.89
N GLN A 166 10.12 -10.32 -5.32
CA GLN A 166 11.17 -10.01 -4.36
C GLN A 166 12.33 -9.20 -4.96
N ARG A 167 12.59 -9.34 -6.26
CA ARG A 167 13.59 -8.53 -6.98
C ARG A 167 13.11 -7.12 -7.32
N LEU A 168 11.80 -6.86 -7.22
CA LEU A 168 11.23 -5.56 -7.52
C LEU A 168 11.29 -4.61 -6.32
N PRO A 169 11.53 -3.31 -6.57
CA PRO A 169 11.64 -2.33 -5.49
C PRO A 169 10.30 -2.14 -4.78
N SER A 170 10.33 -2.19 -3.45
CA SER A 170 9.21 -1.80 -2.57
C SER A 170 9.41 -0.47 -1.86
N ARG A 171 10.57 0.16 -2.08
CA ARG A 171 10.94 1.46 -1.49
C ARG A 171 11.00 2.52 -2.60
N VAL A 172 10.88 3.78 -2.18
CA VAL A 172 11.09 4.93 -3.05
C VAL A 172 12.53 4.90 -3.56
N GLN A 173 12.74 5.00 -4.86
CA GLN A 173 14.09 5.05 -5.44
C GLN A 173 14.46 6.51 -5.73
N MET A 174 15.74 6.76 -5.95
CA MET A 174 16.21 8.11 -6.30
C MET A 174 15.65 8.58 -7.66
N ALA A 175 15.24 7.65 -8.52
CA ALA A 175 14.65 7.96 -9.82
C ALA A 175 13.33 8.75 -9.68
N GLU A 176 12.48 8.40 -8.70
CA GLU A 176 11.25 9.14 -8.40
C GLU A 176 11.58 10.57 -7.95
N CYS A 177 12.58 10.76 -7.08
CA CYS A 177 13.02 12.09 -6.65
C CYS A 177 13.47 12.95 -7.84
N LYS A 178 14.32 12.39 -8.72
CA LYS A 178 14.85 13.09 -9.90
C LYS A 178 13.81 13.43 -10.96
N GLY A 179 12.61 12.84 -10.90
CA GLY A 179 11.49 13.25 -11.75
C GLY A 179 11.14 14.73 -11.56
N CYS A 180 11.19 15.20 -10.32
CA CYS A 180 10.90 16.60 -9.95
C CYS A 180 12.18 17.38 -9.59
N HIS A 181 13.14 16.74 -8.93
CA HIS A 181 14.44 17.31 -8.57
C HIS A 181 15.43 17.24 -9.74
N ASN A 182 15.08 17.89 -10.84
CA ASN A 182 15.82 17.92 -12.10
C ASN A 182 16.48 19.27 -12.39
N GLY A 183 16.32 20.26 -11.51
CA GLY A 183 16.82 21.63 -11.68
C GLY A 183 15.83 22.59 -12.33
N ALA A 184 14.81 22.08 -13.03
CA ALA A 184 13.75 22.89 -13.63
C ALA A 184 12.54 23.06 -12.67
N MET A 185 12.10 21.98 -12.02
CA MET A 185 10.96 22.01 -11.08
C MET A 185 11.41 22.19 -9.63
N ALA A 186 12.41 21.41 -9.20
CA ALA A 186 13.02 21.52 -7.88
C ALA A 186 14.54 21.35 -7.99
N SER A 187 15.27 21.84 -6.98
CA SER A 187 16.73 21.74 -6.94
C SER A 187 17.21 20.31 -7.11
N ASN A 188 18.13 20.08 -8.05
CA ASN A 188 18.85 18.83 -8.25
C ASN A 188 20.20 18.78 -7.50
N ARG A 189 20.53 19.80 -6.70
CA ARG A 189 21.78 19.84 -5.93
C ARG A 189 21.78 18.76 -4.86
N CYS A 190 22.76 17.86 -4.89
CA CYS A 190 22.87 16.70 -3.98
C CYS A 190 22.79 17.10 -2.49
N SER A 191 23.41 18.23 -2.13
CA SER A 191 23.49 18.74 -0.76
C SER A 191 22.14 19.16 -0.16
N VAL A 192 21.12 19.41 -0.98
CA VAL A 192 19.77 19.77 -0.50
C VAL A 192 19.12 18.59 0.20
N CYS A 193 19.32 17.38 -0.33
CA CYS A 193 18.75 16.15 0.18
C CYS A 193 19.74 15.38 1.07
N HIS A 194 21.04 15.48 0.80
CA HIS A 194 22.11 14.80 1.55
C HIS A 194 22.96 15.80 2.35
N PRO A 195 22.44 16.39 3.44
CA PRO A 195 23.12 17.47 4.16
C PRO A 195 24.45 17.03 4.81
N GLN A 196 24.56 15.73 5.14
CA GLN A 196 25.77 15.14 5.73
C GLN A 196 26.72 14.53 4.67
N ASN A 197 26.29 14.45 3.40
CA ASN A 197 27.08 13.89 2.31
C ASN A 197 27.50 15.04 1.39
N LYS A 198 28.40 15.90 1.89
CA LYS A 198 28.97 17.02 1.13
C LYS A 198 29.94 16.50 0.06
N GLY A 199 29.40 15.97 -1.04
CA GLY A 199 30.13 15.69 -2.26
C GLY A 199 31.22 14.64 -2.13
N LYS A 200 30.85 13.38 -2.36
CA LYS A 200 31.72 12.45 -3.10
C LYS A 200 31.03 12.16 -4.42
#